data_AF-A0A7K2Q9E9-F1
#
_entry.id   AF-A0A7K2Q9E9-F1
#
_cell.length_a   1.000
_cell.length_b   1.000
_cell.length_c   1.000
_cell.angle_alpha   90.00
_cell.angle_beta   90.00
_cell.angle_gamma   90.00
#
_symmetry.space_group_name_H-M   'P 1'
#
loop_
_entity.id
_entity.type
_entity.pdbx_description
1 polymer ?
#
loop_
_entity_poly.entity_id
_entity_poly.type
_entity_poly.pdbx_seq_one_letter_code
_entity_poly.pdbx_strand_id
1 'polypeptide(L)'
;MRGTPGSEPPRTSAPVTTASSGEVGLLAATVERLRKEALEAQEAADGRALIELAKGILVGRLGCGPGEASRQLAKLAEQADQPILGLAVDIINQAAHDHVSELAREFLRATDADPTAADTPAPLVRLRAAESRMLAAGSDTQAVAGALLDNALHALGAAGVAIWAAGPDASLSLHGQAGFTPQEADRWRYVPPEVATCARLALTRRELTIVDSLAESGIPTIG
;
A
#
# COMPACT_ATOMS: atom_id res chain seq x y z
N MET A 1 -7.06 78.42 51.25
CA MET A 1 -7.21 78.18 49.80
C MET A 1 -6.26 77.03 49.44
N ARG A 2 -6.62 75.75 49.60
CA ARG A 2 -7.39 74.87 48.67
C ARG A 2 -6.94 74.93 47.19
N GLY A 3 -6.03 74.02 46.84
CA GLY A 3 -6.06 73.05 45.73
C GLY A 3 -6.26 73.50 44.29
N THR A 4 -5.32 73.11 43.40
CA THR A 4 -5.58 72.21 42.25
C THR A 4 -4.24 71.83 41.57
N PRO A 5 -3.95 70.53 41.36
CA PRO A 5 -2.94 70.07 40.42
C PRO A 5 -3.51 70.00 39.00
N GLY A 6 -2.70 70.38 38.01
CA GLY A 6 -3.04 70.29 36.59
C GLY A 6 -3.25 68.84 36.16
N SER A 7 -4.36 68.60 35.44
CA SER A 7 -4.76 67.29 34.90
C SER A 7 -3.84 66.85 33.76
N GLU A 8 -3.28 65.65 33.91
CA GLU A 8 -2.68 64.85 32.83
C GLU A 8 -3.81 64.34 31.90
N PRO A 9 -3.65 64.37 30.57
CA PRO A 9 -4.66 63.81 29.67
C PRO A 9 -4.72 62.29 29.81
N PRO A 10 -5.90 61.65 29.64
CA PRO A 10 -6.01 60.21 29.69
C PRO A 10 -5.25 59.61 28.51
N ARG A 11 -4.34 58.68 28.80
CA ARG A 11 -3.82 57.77 27.78
C ARG A 11 -4.99 56.95 27.25
N THR A 12 -5.37 57.21 26.00
CA THR A 12 -6.26 56.33 25.25
C THR A 12 -5.55 54.99 25.08
N SER A 13 -5.89 54.02 25.93
CA SER A 13 -5.61 52.62 25.66
C SER A 13 -6.46 52.20 24.46
N ALA A 14 -5.86 52.23 23.27
CA ALA A 14 -6.44 51.58 22.10
C ALA A 14 -6.44 50.05 22.32
N PRO A 15 -7.50 49.33 21.93
CA PRO A 15 -7.65 47.92 22.22
C PRO A 15 -6.61 47.10 21.44
N VAL A 16 -5.73 46.44 22.19
CA VAL A 16 -4.79 45.44 21.65
C VAL A 16 -5.55 44.10 21.53
N THR A 17 -5.74 43.67 20.28
CA THR A 17 -5.75 42.27 19.83
C THR A 17 -6.87 41.36 20.35
N THR A 18 -8.09 41.55 19.85
CA THR A 18 -9.11 40.48 19.76
C THR A 18 -9.48 40.11 18.33
N ALA A 19 -9.14 40.95 17.34
CA ALA A 19 -9.39 40.70 15.92
C ALA A 19 -8.60 39.49 15.37
N SER A 20 -7.36 39.28 15.85
CA SER A 20 -6.48 38.21 15.36
C SER A 20 -7.04 36.80 15.61
N SER A 21 -7.69 36.55 16.76
CA SER A 21 -8.25 35.23 17.06
C SER A 21 -9.46 34.89 16.18
N GLY A 22 -10.24 35.89 15.77
CA GLY A 22 -11.38 35.73 14.86
C GLY A 22 -10.95 35.49 13.42
N GLU A 23 -9.93 36.22 12.95
CA GLU A 23 -9.32 36.01 11.62
C GLU A 23 -8.67 34.64 11.50
N VAL A 24 -7.96 34.19 12.55
CA VAL A 24 -7.38 32.84 12.63
C VAL A 24 -8.48 31.77 12.63
N GLY A 25 -9.61 32.00 13.31
CA GLY A 25 -10.75 31.08 13.29
C GLY A 25 -11.42 30.94 11.93
N LEU A 26 -11.60 32.05 11.20
CA LEU A 26 -12.14 32.04 9.83
C LEU A 26 -11.18 31.37 8.84
N LEU A 27 -9.87 31.59 8.99
CA LEU A 27 -8.86 30.92 8.18
C LEU A 27 -8.84 29.41 8.47
N ALA A 28 -8.88 29.00 9.74
CA ALA A 28 -8.95 27.58 10.12
C ALA A 28 -10.18 26.89 9.53
N ALA A 29 -11.36 27.52 9.61
CA ALA A 29 -12.59 27.00 9.00
C ALA A 29 -12.48 26.91 7.46
N THR A 30 -11.83 27.88 6.82
CA THR A 30 -11.60 27.88 5.38
C THR A 30 -10.61 26.79 4.96
N VAL A 31 -9.52 26.61 5.71
CA VAL A 31 -8.54 25.55 5.47
C VAL A 31 -9.19 24.18 5.62
N GLU A 32 -10.01 23.97 6.65
CA GLU A 32 -10.70 22.69 6.85
C GLU A 32 -11.65 22.37 5.68
N ARG A 33 -12.40 23.37 5.21
CA ARG A 33 -13.23 23.22 4.01
C ARG A 33 -12.39 22.87 2.78
N LEU A 34 -11.29 23.59 2.54
CA LEU A 34 -10.40 23.32 1.40
C LEU A 34 -9.74 21.95 1.48
N ARG A 35 -9.38 21.47 2.68
CA ARG A 35 -8.86 20.10 2.87
C ARG A 35 -9.90 19.06 2.51
N LYS A 36 -11.16 19.28 2.92
CA LYS A 36 -12.28 18.40 2.56
C LYS A 36 -12.52 18.38 1.05
N GLU A 37 -12.60 19.55 0.42
CA GLU A 37 -12.77 19.65 -1.04
C GLU A 37 -11.62 19.00 -1.81
N ALA A 38 -10.37 19.15 -1.33
CA ALA A 38 -9.21 18.51 -1.92
C ALA A 38 -9.26 16.97 -1.79
N LEU A 39 -9.72 16.46 -0.64
CA LEU A 39 -9.87 15.02 -0.43
C LEU A 39 -10.95 14.43 -1.36
N GLU A 40 -12.11 15.08 -1.47
CA GLU A 40 -13.19 14.66 -2.37
C GLU A 40 -12.74 14.67 -3.85
N ALA A 41 -11.98 15.70 -4.25
CA ALA A 41 -11.43 15.78 -5.60
C ALA A 41 -10.40 14.67 -5.87
N GLN A 42 -9.57 14.32 -4.88
CA GLN A 42 -8.58 13.26 -4.98
C GLN A 42 -9.27 11.89 -5.10
N GLU A 43 -10.24 11.59 -4.24
CA GLU A 43 -11.01 10.34 -4.30
C GLU A 43 -11.71 10.16 -5.66
N ALA A 44 -12.27 11.24 -6.20
CA ALA A 44 -12.88 11.22 -7.54
C ALA A 44 -11.84 11.02 -8.66
N ALA A 45 -10.63 11.57 -8.53
CA ALA A 45 -9.54 11.36 -9.47
C ALA A 45 -9.03 9.92 -9.44
N ASP A 46 -8.80 9.36 -8.25
CA ASP A 46 -8.34 7.99 -8.05
C ASP A 46 -9.37 6.98 -8.58
N GLY A 47 -10.65 7.21 -8.30
CA GLY A 47 -11.73 6.39 -8.84
C GLY A 47 -11.76 6.36 -10.38
N ARG A 48 -11.53 7.52 -11.03
CA ARG A 48 -11.42 7.58 -12.50
C ARG A 48 -10.20 6.84 -13.01
N ALA A 49 -9.04 6.98 -12.36
CA ALA A 49 -7.82 6.29 -12.75
C ALA A 49 -7.99 4.76 -12.72
N LEU A 50 -8.64 4.23 -11.68
CA LEU A 50 -8.95 2.80 -11.57
C LEU A 50 -9.87 2.30 -12.70
N ILE A 51 -10.90 3.09 -13.05
CA ILE A 51 -11.79 2.76 -14.16
C ILE A 51 -11.02 2.76 -15.50
N GLU A 52 -10.15 3.74 -15.73
CA GLU A 52 -9.32 3.80 -16.94
C GLU A 52 -8.35 2.61 -17.04
N LEU A 53 -7.73 2.22 -15.93
CA LEU A 53 -6.85 1.06 -15.87
C LEU A 53 -7.60 -0.25 -16.20
N ALA A 54 -8.77 -0.46 -15.59
CA ALA A 54 -9.59 -1.64 -15.87
C ALA A 54 -10.02 -1.72 -17.35
N LYS A 55 -10.37 -0.59 -17.97
CA LYS A 55 -10.62 -0.54 -19.42
C LYS A 55 -9.38 -0.90 -20.23
N GLY A 56 -8.20 -0.42 -19.84
CA GLY A 56 -6.93 -0.78 -20.48
C GLY A 56 -6.66 -2.29 -20.44
N ILE A 57 -6.92 -2.93 -19.30
CA ILE A 57 -6.83 -4.39 -19.14
C ILE A 57 -7.82 -5.10 -20.08
N LEU A 58 -9.07 -4.63 -20.16
CA LEU A 58 -10.07 -5.23 -21.07
C LEU A 58 -9.69 -5.06 -22.55
N VAL A 59 -9.13 -3.92 -22.94
CA VAL A 59 -8.58 -3.69 -24.29
C VAL A 59 -7.49 -4.72 -24.60
N GLY A 60 -6.53 -4.89 -23.69
CA GLY A 60 -5.44 -5.85 -23.88
C GLY A 60 -5.91 -7.31 -23.95
N ARG A 61 -6.90 -7.68 -23.13
CA ARG A 61 -7.42 -9.06 -23.06
C ARG A 61 -8.36 -9.43 -24.20
N LEU A 62 -9.24 -8.52 -24.59
CA LEU A 62 -10.29 -8.78 -25.58
C LEU A 62 -9.91 -8.32 -26.99
N GLY A 63 -8.79 -7.61 -27.14
CA GLY A 63 -8.36 -7.03 -28.42
C GLY A 63 -9.34 -5.98 -28.97
N CYS A 64 -10.16 -5.39 -28.10
CA CYS A 64 -11.23 -4.47 -28.48
C CYS A 64 -10.80 -3.00 -28.34
N GLY A 65 -11.58 -2.07 -28.93
CA GLY A 65 -11.30 -0.64 -28.81
C GLY A 65 -11.69 -0.07 -27.43
N PRO A 66 -11.13 1.08 -27.00
CA PRO A 66 -11.42 1.68 -25.69
C PRO A 66 -12.91 1.98 -25.43
N GLY A 67 -13.64 2.40 -26.47
CA GLY A 67 -15.08 2.65 -26.37
C GLY A 67 -15.90 1.37 -26.20
N GLU A 68 -15.43 0.24 -26.73
CA GLU A 68 -16.06 -1.06 -26.54
C GLU A 68 -15.76 -1.62 -25.14
N ALA A 69 -14.51 -1.52 -24.68
CA ALA A 69 -14.14 -1.84 -23.30
C ALA A 69 -14.98 -1.07 -22.28
N SER A 70 -15.25 0.22 -22.52
CA SER A 70 -16.12 1.01 -21.65
C SER A 70 -17.56 0.49 -21.59
N ARG A 71 -18.14 0.11 -22.73
CA ARG A 71 -19.50 -0.47 -22.78
C ARG A 71 -19.54 -1.83 -22.11
N GLN A 72 -18.52 -2.65 -22.32
CA GLN A 72 -18.40 -3.97 -21.71
C GLN A 72 -18.28 -3.88 -20.19
N LEU A 73 -17.47 -2.96 -19.67
CA LEU A 73 -17.33 -2.74 -18.23
C LEU A 73 -18.67 -2.32 -17.60
N ALA A 74 -19.39 -1.38 -18.20
CA ALA A 74 -20.70 -0.95 -17.72
C ALA A 74 -21.73 -2.10 -17.72
N LYS A 75 -21.75 -2.90 -18.80
CA LYS A 75 -22.64 -4.06 -18.93
C LYS A 75 -22.34 -5.12 -17.87
N LEU A 76 -21.07 -5.42 -17.63
CA LEU A 76 -20.66 -6.40 -16.61
C LEU A 76 -21.01 -5.92 -15.20
N ALA A 77 -20.86 -4.62 -14.92
CA ALA A 77 -21.20 -4.04 -13.62
C ALA A 77 -22.71 -4.15 -13.34
N GLU A 78 -23.53 -3.85 -14.35
CA GLU A 78 -24.98 -4.03 -14.28
C GLU A 78 -25.38 -5.49 -14.09
N GLN A 79 -24.76 -6.42 -14.83
CA GLN A 79 -25.03 -7.85 -14.70
C GLN A 79 -24.61 -8.42 -13.34
N ALA A 80 -23.58 -7.85 -12.72
CA ALA A 80 -23.08 -8.24 -11.40
C ALA A 80 -23.77 -7.52 -10.24
N ASP A 81 -24.71 -6.59 -10.51
CA ASP A 81 -25.33 -5.70 -9.53
C ASP A 81 -24.30 -4.97 -8.64
N GLN A 82 -23.20 -4.54 -9.25
CA GLN A 82 -22.06 -3.93 -8.55
C GLN A 82 -21.74 -2.54 -9.12
N PRO A 83 -21.33 -1.57 -8.28
CA PRO A 83 -20.84 -0.29 -8.79
C PRO A 83 -19.64 -0.50 -9.73
N ILE A 84 -19.59 0.27 -10.82
CA ILE A 84 -18.54 0.20 -11.86
C ILE A 84 -17.12 0.29 -11.26
N LEU A 85 -16.92 1.16 -10.26
CA LEU A 85 -15.64 1.28 -9.57
C LEU A 85 -15.25 0.00 -8.84
N GLY A 86 -16.22 -0.65 -8.18
CA GLY A 86 -16.00 -1.94 -7.52
C GLY A 86 -15.59 -3.00 -8.53
N LEU A 87 -16.33 -3.11 -9.65
CA LEU A 87 -16.00 -4.09 -10.69
C LEU A 87 -14.63 -3.80 -11.33
N ALA A 88 -14.26 -2.52 -11.50
CA ALA A 88 -12.95 -2.14 -12.02
C ALA A 88 -11.82 -2.66 -11.11
N VAL A 89 -11.96 -2.50 -9.78
CA VAL A 89 -11.00 -3.04 -8.81
C VAL A 89 -10.92 -4.57 -8.90
N ASP A 90 -12.04 -5.27 -9.02
CA ASP A 90 -12.05 -6.73 -9.14
C ASP A 90 -11.36 -7.22 -10.42
N ILE A 91 -11.56 -6.53 -11.55
CA ILE A 91 -10.86 -6.82 -12.81
C ILE A 91 -9.35 -6.60 -12.67
N ILE A 92 -8.93 -5.51 -12.03
CA ILE A 92 -7.51 -5.22 -11.79
C ILE A 92 -6.90 -6.32 -10.90
N ASN A 93 -7.57 -6.65 -9.81
CA ASN A 93 -7.14 -7.71 -8.90
C ASN A 93 -7.03 -9.03 -9.63
N GLN A 94 -8.05 -9.45 -10.38
CA GLN A 94 -8.02 -10.69 -11.14
C GLN A 94 -6.87 -10.69 -12.16
N ALA A 95 -6.62 -9.56 -12.82
CA ALA A 95 -5.51 -9.46 -13.76
C ALA A 95 -4.14 -9.62 -13.11
N ALA A 96 -3.94 -9.04 -11.93
CA ALA A 96 -2.73 -9.25 -11.14
C ALA A 96 -2.57 -10.72 -10.73
N HIS A 97 -3.65 -11.37 -10.27
CA HIS A 97 -3.62 -12.80 -9.90
C HIS A 97 -3.33 -13.71 -11.10
N ASP A 98 -3.91 -13.43 -12.25
CA ASP A 98 -3.68 -14.19 -13.49
C ASP A 98 -2.20 -14.08 -13.91
N HIS A 99 -1.62 -12.88 -13.83
CA HIS A 99 -0.22 -12.64 -14.15
C HIS A 99 0.72 -13.41 -13.20
N VAL A 100 0.48 -13.35 -11.89
CA VAL A 100 1.25 -14.12 -10.90
C VAL A 100 1.12 -15.63 -11.16
N SER A 101 -0.08 -16.10 -11.50
CA SER A 101 -0.32 -17.50 -11.83
C SER A 101 0.41 -17.95 -13.10
N GLU A 102 0.50 -17.07 -14.09
CA GLU A 102 1.25 -17.31 -15.33
C GLU A 102 2.76 -17.40 -15.07
N LEU A 103 3.32 -16.46 -14.30
CA LEU A 103 4.72 -16.50 -13.87
C LEU A 103 5.05 -17.75 -13.07
N ALA A 104 4.15 -18.18 -12.18
CA ALA A 104 4.31 -19.42 -11.45
C ALA A 104 4.32 -20.63 -12.40
N ARG A 105 3.44 -20.68 -13.41
CA ARG A 105 3.44 -21.76 -14.42
C ARG A 105 4.70 -21.75 -15.28
N GLU A 106 5.22 -20.58 -15.63
CA GLU A 106 6.46 -20.45 -16.39
C GLU A 106 7.65 -20.95 -15.58
N PHE A 107 7.75 -20.56 -14.30
CA PHE A 107 8.76 -21.09 -13.38
C PHE A 107 8.69 -22.62 -13.31
N LEU A 108 7.49 -23.18 -13.18
CA LEU A 108 7.30 -24.63 -13.10
C LEU A 108 7.76 -25.34 -14.37
N ARG A 109 7.46 -24.78 -15.55
CA ARG A 109 7.97 -25.31 -16.83
C ARG A 109 9.50 -25.22 -16.92
N ALA A 110 10.08 -24.16 -16.36
CA ALA A 110 11.54 -24.00 -16.31
C ALA A 110 12.19 -25.02 -15.36
N THR A 111 11.53 -25.41 -14.27
CA THR A 111 12.01 -26.44 -13.34
C THR A 111 11.72 -27.87 -13.80
N ASP A 112 10.63 -28.10 -14.55
CA ASP A 112 10.31 -29.41 -15.15
C ASP A 112 11.30 -29.81 -16.27
N ALA A 113 12.10 -28.85 -16.77
CA ALA A 113 13.21 -29.13 -17.67
C ALA A 113 14.41 -29.80 -16.98
N ASP A 114 14.40 -29.94 -15.64
CA ASP A 114 15.36 -30.73 -14.86
C ASP A 114 14.69 -32.02 -14.34
N PRO A 115 14.90 -33.18 -14.98
CA PRO A 115 14.17 -34.42 -14.72
C PRO A 115 14.61 -35.13 -13.43
N THR A 116 15.33 -34.49 -12.51
CA THR A 116 15.88 -35.14 -11.30
C THR A 116 15.04 -34.96 -10.03
N ALA A 117 13.91 -34.23 -10.04
CA ALA A 117 13.15 -33.88 -8.84
C ALA A 117 11.74 -34.52 -8.71
N ALA A 118 11.58 -35.78 -9.11
CA ALA A 118 10.29 -36.49 -9.17
C ALA A 118 9.60 -36.82 -7.81
N ASP A 119 10.11 -36.33 -6.68
CA ASP A 119 9.54 -36.60 -5.33
C ASP A 119 8.91 -35.37 -4.64
N THR A 120 8.73 -34.25 -5.35
CA THR A 120 8.15 -33.02 -4.77
C THR A 120 6.66 -32.88 -5.11
N PRO A 121 5.76 -32.68 -4.13
CA PRO A 121 4.32 -32.56 -4.39
C PRO A 121 3.96 -31.35 -5.27
N ALA A 122 2.92 -31.52 -6.08
CA ALA A 122 2.50 -30.57 -7.11
C ALA A 122 2.26 -29.13 -6.57
N PRO A 123 2.68 -28.08 -7.30
CA PRO A 123 2.67 -26.68 -6.86
C PRO A 123 1.29 -26.11 -6.46
N LEU A 124 0.23 -26.55 -7.14
CA LEU A 124 -1.15 -26.10 -6.86
C LEU A 124 -1.67 -26.68 -5.53
N VAL A 125 -1.18 -27.85 -5.13
CA VAL A 125 -1.41 -28.44 -3.81
C VAL A 125 -0.64 -27.68 -2.73
N ARG A 126 0.55 -27.15 -3.05
CA ARG A 126 1.34 -26.30 -2.13
C ARG A 126 0.68 -24.95 -1.88
N LEU A 127 0.12 -24.31 -2.91
CA LEU A 127 -0.60 -23.04 -2.76
C LEU A 127 -1.85 -23.21 -1.89
N ARG A 128 -2.69 -24.23 -2.14
CA ARG A 128 -3.85 -24.52 -1.27
C ARG A 128 -3.43 -24.89 0.15
N ALA A 129 -2.31 -25.58 0.33
CA ALA A 129 -1.76 -25.90 1.64
C ALA A 129 -1.20 -24.65 2.36
N ALA A 130 -0.73 -23.64 1.61
CA ALA A 130 -0.34 -22.34 2.12
C ALA A 130 -1.56 -21.55 2.59
N GLU A 131 -2.59 -21.44 1.75
CA GLU A 131 -3.87 -20.80 2.08
C GLU A 131 -4.51 -21.42 3.32
N SER A 132 -4.56 -22.76 3.36
CA SER A 132 -5.11 -23.51 4.51
C SER A 132 -4.31 -23.30 5.79
N ARG A 133 -2.98 -23.19 5.69
CA ARG A 133 -2.12 -22.91 6.85
C ARG A 133 -2.16 -21.46 7.30
N MET A 134 -2.33 -20.49 6.40
CA MET A 134 -2.58 -19.10 6.76
C MET A 134 -3.89 -18.94 7.54
N LEU A 135 -4.94 -19.65 7.12
CA LEU A 135 -6.21 -19.71 7.85
C LEU A 135 -6.08 -20.40 9.22
N ALA A 136 -5.17 -21.39 9.33
CA ALA A 136 -4.93 -22.14 10.57
C ALA A 136 -3.94 -21.45 11.55
N ALA A 137 -3.02 -20.61 11.05
CA ALA A 137 -1.98 -19.96 11.83
C ALA A 137 -2.49 -18.83 12.74
N GLY A 138 -3.71 -18.33 12.53
CA GLY A 138 -4.24 -17.20 13.30
C GLY A 138 -3.34 -15.97 13.20
N SER A 139 -3.19 -15.20 14.28
CA SER A 139 -2.39 -13.98 14.33
C SER A 139 -0.86 -14.19 14.42
N ASP A 140 -0.35 -15.41 14.26
CA ASP A 140 1.10 -15.68 14.28
C ASP A 140 1.74 -15.32 12.93
N THR A 141 2.22 -14.08 12.85
CA THR A 141 2.86 -13.52 11.64
C THR A 141 4.17 -14.23 11.29
N GLN A 142 4.85 -14.86 12.25
CA GLN A 142 6.09 -15.61 12.00
C GLN A 142 5.79 -16.95 11.31
N ALA A 143 4.77 -17.67 11.75
CA ALA A 143 4.30 -18.88 11.08
C ALA A 143 3.82 -18.60 9.64
N VAL A 144 3.16 -17.47 9.43
CA VAL A 144 2.75 -17.00 8.10
C VAL A 144 3.96 -16.73 7.20
N ALA A 145 5.00 -16.06 7.70
CA ALA A 145 6.21 -15.79 6.92
C ALA A 145 6.90 -17.10 6.45
N GLY A 146 7.04 -18.08 7.35
CA GLY A 146 7.58 -19.40 6.99
C GLY A 146 6.73 -20.11 5.94
N ALA A 147 5.41 -20.15 6.14
CA ALA A 147 4.51 -20.79 5.18
C ALA A 147 4.51 -20.12 3.81
N LEU A 148 4.61 -18.78 3.73
CA LEU A 148 4.70 -18.05 2.47
C LEU A 148 5.99 -18.38 1.71
N LEU A 149 7.13 -18.39 2.40
CA LEU A 149 8.40 -18.72 1.75
C LEU A 149 8.42 -20.17 1.26
N ASP A 150 8.10 -21.11 2.14
CA ASP A 150 8.21 -22.54 1.86
C ASP A 150 7.21 -23.00 0.80
N ASN A 151 6.04 -22.38 0.69
CA ASN A 151 4.96 -22.89 -0.18
C ASN A 151 4.72 -22.06 -1.43
N ALA A 152 5.17 -20.80 -1.50
CA ALA A 152 4.95 -19.93 -2.65
C ALA A 152 6.25 -19.29 -3.14
N LEU A 153 6.97 -18.58 -2.27
CA LEU A 153 8.03 -17.66 -2.73
C LEU A 153 9.33 -18.39 -3.12
N HIS A 154 9.67 -19.51 -2.48
CA HIS A 154 10.85 -20.30 -2.88
C HIS A 154 10.69 -20.87 -4.30
N ALA A 155 9.45 -21.19 -4.70
CA ALA A 155 9.12 -21.59 -6.07
C ALA A 155 9.02 -20.39 -7.03
N LEU A 156 9.35 -19.17 -6.59
CA LEU A 156 9.49 -18.00 -7.45
C LEU A 156 10.93 -17.47 -7.42
N GLY A 157 11.86 -18.24 -6.83
CA GLY A 157 13.27 -17.87 -6.67
C GLY A 157 13.53 -16.87 -5.53
N ALA A 158 12.57 -16.63 -4.64
CA ALA A 158 12.81 -15.77 -3.49
C ALA A 158 13.73 -16.45 -2.46
N ALA A 159 14.75 -15.72 -2.02
CA ALA A 159 15.67 -16.17 -0.97
C ALA A 159 15.11 -15.95 0.45
N GLY A 160 14.15 -15.03 0.62
CA GLY A 160 13.56 -14.72 1.91
C GLY A 160 12.33 -13.83 1.83
N VAL A 161 11.64 -13.66 2.96
CA VAL A 161 10.44 -12.84 3.13
C VAL A 161 10.42 -12.19 4.50
N ALA A 162 10.00 -10.94 4.58
CA ALA A 162 9.87 -10.17 5.81
C ALA A 162 8.52 -9.44 5.87
N ILE A 163 7.84 -9.54 7.01
CA ILE A 163 6.54 -8.93 7.28
C ILE A 163 6.73 -7.85 8.35
N TRP A 164 6.29 -6.65 8.02
CA TRP A 164 6.49 -5.45 8.83
C TRP A 164 5.16 -4.89 9.33
N ALA A 165 5.14 -4.41 10.57
CA ALA A 165 4.06 -3.58 11.09
C ALA A 165 4.53 -2.13 11.20
N ALA A 166 3.71 -1.20 10.70
CA ALA A 166 3.95 0.23 10.82
C ALA A 166 3.38 0.76 12.15
N GLY A 167 4.24 1.42 12.94
CA GLY A 167 3.85 2.13 14.15
C GLY A 167 3.21 3.49 13.84
N PRO A 168 2.51 4.09 14.83
CA PRO A 168 1.89 5.42 14.69
C PRO A 168 2.92 6.55 14.52
N ASP A 169 4.16 6.32 14.94
CA ASP A 169 5.34 7.16 14.75
C ASP A 169 6.03 6.93 13.39
N ALA A 170 5.38 6.21 12.49
CA ALA A 170 5.92 5.72 11.24
C ALA A 170 7.14 4.79 11.40
N SER A 171 7.47 4.28 12.59
CA SER A 171 8.48 3.22 12.73
C SER A 171 8.01 1.92 12.06
N LEU A 172 8.94 1.04 11.71
CA LEU A 172 8.63 -0.31 11.24
C LEU A 172 9.18 -1.32 12.24
N SER A 173 8.37 -2.33 12.55
CA SER A 173 8.75 -3.42 13.44
C SER A 173 8.58 -4.75 12.72
N LEU A 174 9.61 -5.58 12.75
CA LEU A 174 9.62 -6.87 12.09
C LEU A 174 8.73 -7.85 12.88
N HIS A 175 7.63 -8.28 12.29
CA HIS A 175 6.64 -9.17 12.92
C HIS A 175 6.71 -10.61 12.40
N GLY A 176 7.31 -10.83 11.24
CA GLY A 176 7.54 -12.16 10.70
C GLY A 176 8.69 -12.15 9.70
N GLN A 177 9.46 -13.23 9.64
CA GLN A 177 10.52 -13.41 8.66
C GLN A 177 10.76 -14.89 8.35
N ALA A 178 11.17 -15.19 7.12
CA ALA A 178 11.76 -16.47 6.77
C ALA A 178 12.86 -16.28 5.72
N GLY A 179 13.85 -17.18 5.69
CA GLY A 179 14.98 -17.11 4.76
C GLY A 179 16.14 -16.20 5.22
N PHE A 180 15.99 -15.52 6.35
CA PHE A 180 17.06 -14.71 6.95
C PHE A 180 17.61 -15.37 8.22
N THR A 181 18.88 -15.12 8.51
CA THR A 181 19.49 -15.58 9.75
C THR A 181 18.85 -14.88 10.95
N PRO A 182 18.86 -15.49 12.14
CA PRO A 182 18.38 -14.84 13.35
C PRO A 182 19.13 -13.53 13.67
N GLN A 183 20.42 -13.44 13.36
CA GLN A 183 21.20 -12.21 13.60
C GLN A 183 20.77 -11.07 12.66
N GLU A 184 20.51 -11.37 11.39
CA GLU A 184 19.96 -10.41 10.43
C GLU A 184 18.58 -9.92 10.90
N ALA A 185 17.69 -10.84 11.25
CA ALA A 185 16.36 -10.49 11.75
C ALA A 185 16.42 -9.62 13.02
N ASP A 186 17.34 -9.91 13.94
CA ASP A 186 17.44 -9.16 15.19
C ASP A 186 17.95 -7.72 14.97
N ARG A 187 18.93 -7.53 14.06
CA ARG A 187 19.42 -6.19 13.66
C ARG A 187 18.33 -5.32 13.05
N TRP A 188 17.33 -5.96 12.47
CA TRP A 188 16.24 -5.35 11.73
C TRP A 188 14.90 -5.40 12.47
N ARG A 189 14.90 -5.81 13.74
CA ARG A 189 13.70 -5.95 14.58
C ARG A 189 12.90 -4.64 14.68
N TYR A 190 13.61 -3.51 14.68
CA TYR A 190 13.03 -2.17 14.72
C TYR A 190 13.77 -1.26 13.73
N VAL A 191 13.02 -0.51 12.93
CA VAL A 191 13.52 0.42 11.94
C VAL A 191 12.87 1.78 12.15
N PRO A 192 13.66 2.82 12.48
CA PRO A 192 13.13 4.17 12.67
C PRO A 192 12.72 4.82 11.32
N PRO A 193 11.90 5.87 11.34
CA PRO A 193 11.31 6.46 10.13
C PRO A 193 12.33 6.99 9.11
N GLU A 194 13.53 7.37 9.53
CA GLU A 194 14.58 7.95 8.70
C GLU A 194 15.30 6.93 7.81
N VAL A 195 15.12 5.63 8.07
CA VAL A 195 15.78 4.56 7.29
C VAL A 195 14.89 4.18 6.10
N ALA A 196 15.39 4.42 4.90
CA ALA A 196 14.70 4.17 3.65
C ALA A 196 14.80 2.69 3.24
N THR A 197 13.93 1.83 3.77
CA THR A 197 13.85 0.39 3.41
C THR A 197 12.90 0.14 2.25
N CYS A 198 12.95 -1.06 1.63
CA CYS A 198 11.94 -1.46 0.64
C CYS A 198 10.52 -1.46 1.22
N ALA A 199 10.37 -1.89 2.48
CA ALA A 199 9.09 -1.84 3.18
C ALA A 199 8.58 -0.41 3.39
N ARG A 200 9.48 0.53 3.69
CA ARG A 200 9.15 1.97 3.74
C ARG A 200 8.66 2.46 2.39
N LEU A 201 9.39 2.13 1.32
CA LEU A 201 9.05 2.58 -0.02
C LEU A 201 7.64 2.13 -0.43
N ALA A 202 7.33 0.86 -0.19
CA ALA A 202 6.00 0.31 -0.41
C ALA A 202 4.93 0.97 0.48
N LEU A 203 5.23 1.24 1.76
CA LEU A 203 4.30 1.90 2.67
C LEU A 203 4.01 3.36 2.27
N THR A 204 5.03 4.09 1.83
CA THR A 204 4.90 5.49 1.40
C THR A 204 4.11 5.59 0.09
N ARG A 205 4.38 4.71 -0.87
CA ARG A 205 3.69 4.71 -2.17
C ARG A 205 2.33 4.03 -2.13
N ARG A 206 2.08 3.18 -1.12
CA ARG A 206 0.86 2.37 -0.96
C ARG A 206 0.54 1.50 -2.18
N GLU A 207 1.58 1.01 -2.84
CA GLU A 207 1.49 0.15 -4.03
C GLU A 207 2.58 -0.92 -4.01
N LEU A 208 2.42 -1.96 -4.82
CA LEU A 208 3.48 -2.96 -5.04
C LEU A 208 4.70 -2.25 -5.63
N THR A 209 5.81 -2.28 -4.90
CA THR A 209 7.08 -1.70 -5.36
C THR A 209 8.10 -2.79 -5.58
N ILE A 210 8.69 -2.81 -6.78
CA ILE A 210 9.76 -3.72 -7.18
C ILE A 210 11.06 -2.94 -7.20
N VAL A 211 12.11 -3.52 -6.62
CA VAL A 211 13.49 -3.00 -6.67
C VAL A 211 14.32 -4.01 -7.44
N ASP A 212 14.68 -3.66 -8.67
CA ASP A 212 15.35 -4.59 -9.60
C ASP A 212 16.77 -4.97 -9.15
N SER A 213 17.45 -4.06 -8.44
CA SER A 213 18.80 -4.29 -7.90
C SER A 213 18.97 -3.58 -6.56
N LEU A 214 19.19 -4.35 -5.50
CA LEU A 214 19.45 -3.82 -4.16
C LEU A 214 20.75 -3.01 -4.12
N ALA A 215 21.80 -3.51 -4.80
CA ALA A 215 23.10 -2.85 -4.87
C ALA A 215 23.04 -1.47 -5.54
N GLU A 216 22.21 -1.33 -6.59
CA GLU A 216 22.05 -0.06 -7.31
C GLU A 216 21.10 0.90 -6.59
N SER A 217 20.11 0.37 -5.88
CA SER A 217 19.13 1.18 -5.15
C SER A 217 19.73 1.90 -3.94
N GLY A 218 20.82 1.38 -3.38
CA GLY A 218 21.41 1.85 -2.13
C GLY A 218 20.49 1.69 -0.90
N ILE A 219 19.36 0.99 -1.06
CA ILE A 219 18.37 0.76 -0.01
C ILE A 219 18.92 -0.32 0.93
N PRO A 220 19.06 -0.04 2.24
CA PRO A 220 19.51 -1.05 3.17
C PRO A 220 18.43 -2.12 3.37
N THR A 221 18.88 -3.38 3.47
CA THR A 221 18.06 -4.60 3.45
C THR A 221 18.48 -5.55 4.58
N ILE A 222 17.55 -6.43 4.98
CA ILE A 222 17.75 -7.40 6.06
C ILE A 222 18.85 -8.43 5.74
N GLY A 223 19.06 -8.76 4.46
CA GLY A 223 20.13 -9.62 3.93
C GLY A 223 20.71 -9.08 2.64
#